data_AF-A0A931XPF6-F1
#
_entry.id   AF-A0A931XPF6-F1
#
_cell.length_a   1.000
_cell.length_b   1.000
_cell.length_c   1.000
_cell.angle_alpha   90.00
_cell.angle_beta   90.00
_cell.angle_gamma   90.00
#
_symmetry.space_group_name_H-M   'P 1'
#
loop_
_entity.id
_entity.type
_entity.pdbx_description
1 polymer ?
#
loop_
_entity_poly.entity_id
_entity_poly.type
_entity_poly.pdbx_seq_one_letter_code
_entity_poly.pdbx_strand_id
1 'polypeptide(L)'
;MSSYHLNRFLFDLKMNEPVFKEALSDFKGAMSRYDLTAEEKEALSSGDPRKLRPLGAHGMLALYLMRLHPDFRANIYWNQK
;
A
#
# COMPACT_ATOMS: atom_id res chain seq x y z
N MET A 1 -0.56 17.31 9.31
CA MET A 1 -1.57 16.23 9.18
C MET A 1 -0.96 14.94 9.71
N SER A 2 -1.77 14.06 10.31
CA SER A 2 -1.29 12.79 10.88
C SER A 2 -1.20 11.73 9.78
N SER A 3 -0.06 11.04 9.65
CA SER A 3 0.14 9.93 8.70
C SER A 3 -0.52 8.62 9.14
N TYR A 4 -1.45 8.69 10.09
CA TYR A 4 -2.10 7.53 10.70
C TYR A 4 -2.85 6.68 9.67
N HIS A 5 -3.72 7.30 8.85
CA HIS A 5 -4.52 6.58 7.86
C HIS A 5 -3.66 5.94 6.77
N LEU A 6 -2.58 6.60 6.35
CA LEU A 6 -1.59 6.02 5.45
C LEU A 6 -0.93 4.79 6.05
N ASN A 7 -0.41 4.89 7.26
CA ASN A 7 0.23 3.75 7.94
C ASN A 7 -0.77 2.63 8.24
N ARG A 8 -2.03 2.98 8.55
CA ARG A 8 -3.10 2.01 8.77
C ARG A 8 -3.43 1.24 7.50
N PHE A 9 -3.56 1.93 6.36
CA PHE A 9 -3.79 1.29 5.07
C PHE A 9 -2.64 0.33 4.73
N LEU A 10 -1.38 0.78 4.86
CA LEU A 10 -0.23 -0.08 4.57
C LEU A 10 -0.12 -1.28 5.54
N PHE A 11 -0.55 -1.10 6.80
CA PHE A 11 -0.64 -2.19 7.76
C PHE A 11 -1.74 -3.18 7.40
N ASP A 12 -2.92 -2.70 6.98
CA ASP A 12 -4.02 -3.57 6.55
C ASP A 12 -3.66 -4.29 5.24
N LEU A 13 -2.91 -3.68 4.31
CA LEU A 13 -2.34 -4.39 3.16
C LEU A 13 -1.44 -5.57 3.54
N LYS A 14 -0.76 -5.48 4.69
CA LYS A 14 0.06 -6.57 5.24
C LYS A 14 -0.79 -7.62 5.94
N MET A 15 -1.69 -7.20 6.82
CA MET A 15 -2.31 -8.06 7.84
C MET A 15 -3.77 -8.45 7.54
N ASN A 16 -4.45 -7.74 6.65
CA ASN A 16 -5.87 -7.90 6.35
C ASN A 16 -6.04 -8.41 4.91
N GLU A 17 -6.16 -9.73 4.77
CA GLU A 17 -6.28 -10.40 3.48
C GLU A 17 -7.46 -9.90 2.62
N PRO A 18 -8.67 -9.64 3.18
CA PRO A 18 -9.74 -8.96 2.45
C PRO A 18 -9.33 -7.62 1.84
N VAL A 19 -8.66 -6.74 2.60
CA VAL A 19 -8.18 -5.44 2.09
C VAL A 19 -7.14 -5.62 1.00
N PHE A 20 -6.24 -6.59 1.15
CA PHE A 20 -5.26 -6.92 0.13
C PHE A 20 -5.94 -7.40 -1.17
N LYS A 21 -6.90 -8.33 -1.09
CA LYS A 21 -7.66 -8.82 -2.26
C LYS A 21 -8.43 -7.70 -2.95
N GLU A 22 -9.08 -6.84 -2.18
CA GLU A 22 -9.76 -5.65 -2.69
C GLU A 22 -8.78 -4.72 -3.39
N ALA A 23 -7.65 -4.40 -2.76
CA ALA A 23 -6.61 -3.54 -3.34
C ALA A 23 -6.00 -4.11 -4.63
N LEU A 24 -5.99 -5.43 -4.80
CA LEU A 24 -5.55 -6.10 -6.03
C LEU A 24 -6.53 -5.92 -7.20
N SER A 25 -7.84 -5.86 -6.92
CA SER A 25 -8.88 -5.73 -7.95
C SER A 25 -9.34 -4.28 -8.17
N ASP A 26 -9.40 -3.49 -7.09
CA ASP A 26 -9.83 -2.10 -7.06
C ASP A 26 -9.03 -1.33 -6.00
N PHE A 27 -7.86 -0.86 -6.40
CA PHE A 27 -6.97 -0.10 -5.52
C PHE A 27 -7.58 1.23 -5.07
N LYS A 28 -8.36 1.88 -5.94
CA LYS A 28 -9.02 3.17 -5.61
C LYS A 28 -10.14 2.95 -4.60
N GLY A 29 -10.95 1.90 -4.77
CA GLY A 29 -11.96 1.46 -3.81
C GLY A 29 -11.34 1.20 -2.44
N ALA A 30 -10.26 0.41 -2.38
CA ALA A 30 -9.59 0.09 -1.13
C ALA A 30 -9.06 1.35 -0.40
N MET A 31 -8.45 2.30 -1.13
CA MET A 31 -7.98 3.56 -0.55
C MET A 31 -9.13 4.47 -0.05
N SER A 32 -10.31 4.40 -0.66
CA SER A 32 -11.46 5.24 -0.30
C SER A 32 -11.99 5.00 1.12
N ARG A 33 -11.66 3.84 1.69
CA ARG A 33 -12.02 3.42 3.05
C ARG A 33 -11.22 4.14 4.14
N TYR A 34 -10.19 4.88 3.75
CA TYR A 34 -9.26 5.56 4.65
C TYR A 34 -9.31 7.06 4.38
N ASP A 35 -9.14 7.86 5.43
CA ASP A 35 -9.06 9.32 5.32
C ASP A 35 -7.67 9.74 4.85
N LEU A 36 -7.40 9.45 3.58
CA LEU A 36 -6.16 9.76 2.88
C LEU A 36 -6.32 11.09 2.12
N THR A 37 -5.30 11.92 2.23
CA THR A 37 -5.16 13.15 1.45
C THR A 37 -4.98 12.84 -0.04
N ALA A 38 -5.17 13.86 -0.88
CA ALA A 38 -4.92 13.73 -2.32
C ALA A 38 -3.45 13.33 -2.61
N GLU A 39 -2.50 13.91 -1.88
CA GLU A 39 -1.07 13.64 -2.02
C GLU A 39 -0.72 12.19 -1.63
N GLU A 40 -1.31 11.67 -0.54
CA GLU A 40 -1.12 10.27 -0.14
C GLU A 40 -1.70 9.30 -1.16
N LYS A 41 -2.89 9.59 -1.70
CA LYS A 41 -3.52 8.77 -2.75
C LYS A 41 -2.68 8.76 -4.03
N GLU A 42 -2.11 9.90 -4.40
CA GLU A 42 -1.22 10.00 -5.56
C GLU A 42 0.07 9.22 -5.34
N ALA A 43 0.71 9.38 -4.17
CA ALA A 43 1.91 8.65 -3.83
C ALA A 43 1.67 7.13 -3.78
N LEU A 44 0.54 6.68 -3.22
CA LEU A 44 0.13 5.28 -3.25
C LEU A 44 -0.12 4.77 -4.67
N SER A 45 -0.80 5.55 -5.50
CA SER A 45 -1.11 5.20 -6.90
C SER A 45 0.15 5.12 -7.78
N SER A 46 1.21 5.82 -7.40
CA SER A 46 2.49 5.77 -8.10
C SER A 46 3.20 4.42 -7.98
N GLY A 47 2.83 3.60 -6.98
CA GLY A 47 3.49 2.32 -6.72
C GLY A 47 4.91 2.44 -6.14
N ASP A 48 5.44 3.64 -5.94
CA ASP A 48 6.80 3.89 -5.45
C ASP A 48 6.84 4.13 -3.93
N PRO A 49 7.36 3.19 -3.13
CA PRO A 49 7.45 3.34 -1.67
C PRO A 49 8.31 4.54 -1.24
N ARG A 50 9.21 5.03 -2.09
CA ARG A 50 10.06 6.18 -1.78
C ARG A 50 9.23 7.46 -1.67
N LYS A 51 8.14 7.57 -2.43
CA LYS A 51 7.22 8.71 -2.37
C LYS A 51 6.35 8.72 -1.11
N LEU A 52 6.18 7.58 -0.45
CA LEU A 52 5.43 7.48 0.81
C LEU A 52 6.22 7.94 2.03
N ARG A 53 7.55 7.86 1.96
CA ARG A 53 8.47 8.25 3.06
C ARG A 53 8.31 9.70 3.52
N PRO A 54 8.33 10.72 2.63
CA PRO A 54 8.13 12.12 3.05
C PRO A 54 6.73 12.38 3.65
N LEU A 55 5.75 11.53 3.35
CA LEU A 55 4.38 11.60 3.90
C LEU A 55 4.25 10.92 5.27
N GLY A 56 5.35 10.49 5.88
CA GLY A 56 5.36 9.87 7.20
C GLY A 56 4.95 8.39 7.19
N ALA A 57 5.03 7.70 6.05
CA ALA A 57 4.87 6.25 6.01
C ALA A 57 6.04 5.51 6.66
N HIS A 58 5.72 4.46 7.40
CA HIS A 58 6.69 3.56 7.99
C HIS A 58 7.39 2.76 6.89
N GLY A 59 8.72 2.84 6.83
CA GLY A 59 9.51 2.28 5.72
C GLY A 59 9.22 0.80 5.42
N MET A 60 9.10 -0.04 6.45
CA MET A 60 8.76 -1.46 6.25
C MET A 60 7.34 -1.70 5.74
N LEU A 61 6.38 -0.83 6.09
CA LEU A 61 5.00 -0.96 5.63
C LEU A 61 4.86 -0.48 4.18
N ALA A 62 5.60 0.55 3.79
CA ALA A 62 5.62 1.08 2.43
C ALA A 62 6.02 0.01 1.39
N LEU A 63 6.88 -0.95 1.76
CA LEU A 63 7.27 -2.05 0.87
C LEU A 63 6.11 -2.99 0.50
N TYR A 64 5.07 -3.09 1.33
CA TYR A 64 3.92 -3.95 1.03
C TYR A 64 3.09 -3.44 -0.14
N LEU A 65 3.22 -2.16 -0.50
CA LEU A 65 2.65 -1.62 -1.73
C LEU A 65 3.17 -2.37 -2.97
N MET A 66 4.43 -2.80 -2.96
CA MET A 66 5.04 -3.52 -4.07
C MET A 66 4.33 -4.85 -4.35
N ARG A 67 3.72 -5.50 -3.35
CA ARG A 67 2.96 -6.75 -3.53
C ARG A 67 1.75 -6.59 -4.45
N LEU A 68 1.26 -5.37 -4.64
CA LEU A 68 0.16 -5.08 -5.56
C LEU A 68 0.65 -5.02 -7.01
N HIS A 69 1.94 -4.73 -7.25
CA HIS A 69 2.50 -4.62 -8.59
C HIS A 69 2.63 -6.01 -9.24
N PRO A 70 2.19 -6.19 -10.52
CA PRO A 70 2.25 -7.48 -11.21
C PRO A 70 3.67 -8.08 -11.25
N ASP A 71 4.67 -7.24 -11.54
CA ASP A 71 6.07 -7.66 -11.65
C ASP A 71 6.65 -8.17 -10.32
N PHE A 72 6.11 -7.70 -9.20
CA PHE A 72 6.54 -8.15 -7.88
C PHE A 72 5.98 -9.53 -7.51
N ARG A 73 4.83 -9.91 -8.08
CA ARG A 73 4.24 -11.26 -7.91
C ARG A 73 5.00 -12.33 -8.68
N ALA A 74 5.68 -11.95 -9.76
CA ALA A 74 6.59 -12.83 -10.50
C ALA A 74 7.94 -13.04 -9.79
N ASN A 75 8.22 -12.26 -8.74
CA ASN A 75 9.50 -12.30 -8.05
C ASN A 75 9.58 -13.51 -7.08
N ILE A 76 10.44 -14.46 -7.45
CA ILE A 76 10.61 -15.80 -6.87
C ILE A 76 10.86 -15.79 -5.35
N TYR A 77 11.43 -14.70 -4.83
CA TYR A 77 11.77 -14.53 -3.40
C TYR A 77 10.56 -14.51 -2.45
N TRP A 78 9.35 -14.22 -2.94
CA TRP A 78 8.13 -14.14 -2.10
C TRP A 78 7.14 -15.30 -2.33
N ASN A 79 7.45 -16.22 -3.25
CA ASN A 79 6.67 -17.44 -3.50
C ASN A 79 7.07 -18.62 -2.61
N GLN A 80 7.93 -18.42 -1.61
CA GLN A 80 8.26 -19.50 -0.67
C GLN A 80 7.07 -19.74 0.26
N LYS A 81 6.39 -20.88 0.00
CA LYS A 81 5.38 -21.50 0.84
C LYS A 81 5.94 -21.93 2.18
#